data_AF-A0A2N1UY16-F1
#
_entry.id   AF-A0A2N1UY16-F1
#
_cell.length_a   1.000
_cell.length_b   1.000
_cell.length_c   1.000
_cell.angle_alpha   90.00
_cell.angle_beta   90.00
_cell.angle_gamma   90.00
#
_symmetry.space_group_name_H-M   'P 1'
#
loop_
_entity.id
_entity.type
_entity.pdbx_description
1 polymer ?
#
loop_
_entity_poly.entity_id
_entity_poly.type
_entity_poly.pdbx_seq_one_letter_code
_entity_poly.pdbx_strand_id
1 'polypeptide(L)'
;LISRYLDYSVPYRSLFVRPDLDTYREHLLDAMASLLVQLHFSGIFWGDCSLSNALFRQDAGRLQAYLVDAETSESHESLSEGMRDHELEIMEENISGSLADLAAAGELPADFPVFETGASIRERYLRLWNEINQAEKIAADQKYRIQERIRKLNALGFSVDEVLLRPVDGGDQLQFRVMVTDRHFHRHLLQGLTGLEAEEQQAQRLINEIQETRAGLSQTQNRSTPLSVAGQQWLSDTYRPLVQQLQDAEIGSYSPLEIYCLMLEHKWYLSEAAQQDVGHHKALESFLAQVLPQRLSQVSDP
;
A
#
# COMPACT_ATOMS: atom_id res chain seq x y z
N LEU A 1 -6.60 4.40 -28.71
CA LEU A 1 -6.08 4.56 -27.33
C LEU A 1 -4.85 3.67 -27.18
N ILE A 2 -3.74 4.15 -26.64
CA ILE A 2 -2.59 3.32 -26.23
C ILE A 2 -2.46 3.54 -24.72
N SER A 3 -2.69 2.51 -23.92
CA SER A 3 -2.56 2.55 -22.46
C SER A 3 -1.29 1.84 -22.01
N ARG A 4 -0.77 2.23 -20.83
CA ARG A 4 0.36 1.55 -20.20
C ARG A 4 -0.10 0.18 -19.72
N TYR A 5 0.68 -0.86 -20.03
CA TYR A 5 0.48 -2.20 -19.47
C TYR A 5 0.89 -2.21 -17.99
N LEU A 6 0.06 -2.80 -17.13
CA LEU A 6 0.35 -2.95 -15.70
C LEU A 6 0.97 -4.33 -15.45
N ASP A 7 2.30 -4.36 -15.38
CA ASP A 7 3.04 -5.59 -15.11
C ASP A 7 2.65 -6.19 -13.74
N TYR A 8 2.59 -7.52 -13.68
CA TYR A 8 2.28 -8.28 -12.47
C TYR A 8 0.88 -8.00 -11.88
N SER A 9 -0.03 -7.44 -12.67
CA SER A 9 -1.42 -7.29 -12.27
C SER A 9 -2.15 -8.63 -12.28
N VAL A 10 -3.12 -8.76 -11.39
CA VAL A 10 -4.04 -9.89 -11.31
C VAL A 10 -5.49 -9.40 -11.43
N PRO A 11 -6.35 -10.10 -12.21
CA PRO A 11 -7.77 -9.83 -12.23
C PRO A 11 -8.41 -10.19 -10.89
N TYR A 12 -9.45 -9.44 -10.47
CA TYR A 12 -10.08 -9.64 -9.17
C TYR A 12 -10.61 -11.06 -8.95
N ARG A 13 -11.13 -11.73 -9.99
CA ARG A 13 -11.65 -13.11 -9.89
C ARG A 13 -10.60 -14.09 -9.36
N SER A 14 -9.35 -13.94 -9.79
CA SER A 14 -8.24 -14.80 -9.33
C SER A 14 -7.91 -14.63 -7.84
N LEU A 15 -8.40 -13.57 -7.19
CA LEU A 15 -8.27 -13.35 -5.75
C LEU A 15 -9.28 -14.17 -4.96
N PHE A 16 -10.40 -14.57 -5.58
CA PHE A 16 -11.49 -15.30 -4.94
C PHE A 16 -11.41 -16.83 -5.06
N VAL A 17 -10.42 -17.35 -5.79
CA VAL A 17 -10.20 -18.79 -6.00
C VAL A 17 -9.13 -19.35 -5.03
N ARG A 18 -8.49 -18.51 -4.22
CA ARG A 18 -7.32 -18.89 -3.41
C ARG A 18 -7.69 -19.55 -2.06
N PRO A 19 -6.83 -20.39 -1.46
CA PRO A 19 -7.10 -21.01 -0.15
C PRO A 19 -7.24 -20.01 1.02
N ASP A 20 -6.56 -18.85 0.96
CA ASP A 20 -6.48 -17.85 2.04
C ASP A 20 -7.45 -16.67 1.83
N LEU A 21 -8.71 -16.95 1.43
CA LEU A 21 -9.67 -15.93 0.99
C LEU A 21 -9.88 -14.79 1.98
N ASP A 22 -9.90 -15.06 3.29
CA ASP A 22 -10.18 -14.03 4.30
C ASP A 22 -9.09 -12.96 4.33
N THR A 23 -7.81 -13.35 4.26
CA THR A 23 -6.70 -12.40 4.24
C THR A 23 -6.66 -11.62 2.92
N TYR A 24 -6.90 -12.30 1.79
CA TYR A 24 -6.97 -11.63 0.48
C TYR A 24 -8.15 -10.67 0.38
N ARG A 25 -9.29 -11.03 0.97
CA ARG A 25 -10.47 -10.16 1.05
C ARG A 25 -10.13 -8.88 1.81
N GLU A 26 -9.55 -8.98 2.99
CA GLU A 26 -9.14 -7.79 3.78
C GLU A 26 -8.25 -6.85 2.97
N HIS A 27 -7.26 -7.39 2.26
CA HIS A 27 -6.37 -6.61 1.38
C HIS A 27 -7.10 -6.00 0.19
N LEU A 28 -8.07 -6.70 -0.40
CA LEU A 28 -8.90 -6.17 -1.48
C LEU A 28 -9.76 -4.99 -1.00
N LEU A 29 -10.39 -5.12 0.18
CA LEU A 29 -11.21 -4.05 0.75
C LEU A 29 -10.36 -2.79 1.01
N ASP A 30 -9.17 -2.98 1.58
CA ASP A 30 -8.22 -1.89 1.81
C ASP A 30 -7.75 -1.25 0.51
N ALA A 31 -7.43 -2.05 -0.51
CA ALA A 31 -6.98 -1.59 -1.82
C ALA A 31 -8.04 -0.75 -2.53
N MET A 32 -9.31 -1.20 -2.54
CA MET A 32 -10.43 -0.46 -3.14
C MET A 32 -10.70 0.85 -2.42
N ALA A 33 -10.79 0.83 -1.09
CA ALA A 33 -10.98 2.05 -0.29
C ALA A 33 -9.84 3.05 -0.52
N SER A 34 -8.62 2.55 -0.61
CA SER A 34 -7.42 3.34 -0.87
C SER A 34 -7.40 3.97 -2.25
N LEU A 35 -7.86 3.25 -3.29
CA LEU A 35 -7.99 3.77 -4.65
C LEU A 35 -9.03 4.89 -4.70
N LEU A 36 -10.22 4.66 -4.12
CA LEU A 36 -11.27 5.67 -4.07
C LEU A 36 -10.84 6.95 -3.34
N VAL A 37 -10.16 6.82 -2.20
CA VAL A 37 -9.61 8.00 -1.50
C VAL A 37 -8.64 8.75 -2.39
N GLN A 38 -7.75 8.07 -3.10
CA GLN A 38 -6.79 8.73 -4.01
C GLN A 38 -7.48 9.45 -5.16
N LEU A 39 -8.45 8.80 -5.83
CA LEU A 39 -9.22 9.42 -6.91
C LEU A 39 -9.97 10.66 -6.42
N HIS A 40 -10.72 10.53 -5.32
CA HIS A 40 -11.49 11.64 -4.76
C HIS A 40 -10.62 12.78 -4.26
N PHE A 41 -9.44 12.46 -3.74
CA PHE A 41 -8.47 13.46 -3.30
C PHE A 41 -7.92 14.26 -4.50
N SER A 42 -7.72 13.59 -5.64
CA SER A 42 -7.33 14.23 -6.89
C SER A 42 -8.49 14.86 -7.67
N GLY A 43 -9.69 14.95 -7.08
CA GLY A 43 -10.86 15.55 -7.73
C GLY A 43 -11.50 14.67 -8.81
N ILE A 44 -11.20 13.37 -8.86
CA ILE A 44 -11.72 12.43 -9.86
C ILE A 44 -12.94 11.69 -9.31
N PHE A 45 -14.09 11.89 -9.95
CA PHE A 45 -15.28 11.04 -9.81
C PHE A 45 -15.16 9.90 -10.82
N TRP A 46 -15.32 8.65 -10.41
CA TRP A 46 -15.08 7.48 -11.27
C TRP A 46 -16.33 7.14 -12.09
N GLY A 47 -17.51 7.12 -11.47
CA GLY A 47 -18.81 6.94 -12.12
C GLY A 47 -19.17 5.50 -12.50
N ASP A 48 -18.20 4.58 -12.52
CA ASP A 48 -18.44 3.14 -12.70
C ASP A 48 -17.46 2.31 -11.83
N CYS A 49 -17.43 2.62 -10.54
CA CYS A 49 -16.60 1.91 -9.58
C CYS A 49 -17.05 0.45 -9.44
N SER A 50 -16.22 -0.47 -9.93
CA SER A 50 -16.50 -1.91 -9.90
C SER A 50 -15.20 -2.72 -9.77
N LEU A 51 -15.30 -3.97 -9.34
CA LEU A 51 -14.15 -4.88 -9.29
C LEU A 51 -13.63 -5.24 -10.69
N SER A 52 -14.50 -5.26 -11.71
CA SER A 52 -14.14 -5.54 -13.10
C SER A 52 -13.35 -4.41 -13.76
N ASN A 53 -13.56 -3.16 -13.32
CA ASN A 53 -12.85 -1.99 -13.85
C ASN A 53 -11.59 -1.66 -13.03
N ALA A 54 -11.22 -2.54 -12.10
CA ALA A 54 -10.02 -2.44 -11.28
C ALA A 54 -9.04 -3.58 -11.60
N LEU A 55 -7.75 -3.25 -11.65
CA LEU A 55 -6.66 -4.22 -11.59
C LEU A 55 -5.97 -4.16 -10.25
N PHE A 56 -5.50 -5.31 -9.77
CA PHE A 56 -4.81 -5.43 -8.50
C PHE A 56 -3.37 -5.85 -8.72
N ARG A 57 -2.45 -5.29 -7.95
CA ARG A 57 -1.04 -5.70 -7.92
C ARG A 57 -0.66 -6.01 -6.48
N GLN A 58 0.19 -7.01 -6.29
CA GLN A 58 0.76 -7.27 -4.97
C GLN A 58 1.70 -6.15 -4.53
N ASP A 59 1.58 -5.78 -3.26
CA ASP A 59 2.37 -4.73 -2.64
C ASP A 59 2.82 -5.19 -1.25
N ALA A 60 3.92 -5.95 -1.20
CA ALA A 60 4.55 -6.50 -0.02
C ALA A 60 3.59 -7.31 0.87
N GLY A 61 2.94 -8.31 0.29
CA GLY A 61 1.94 -9.13 0.97
C GLY A 61 0.55 -8.47 1.11
N ARG A 62 0.38 -7.22 0.67
CA ARG A 62 -0.92 -6.55 0.52
C ARG A 62 -1.31 -6.45 -0.97
N LEU A 63 -2.35 -5.66 -1.25
CA LEU A 63 -2.80 -5.33 -2.60
C LEU A 63 -2.83 -3.82 -2.81
N GLN A 64 -2.47 -3.41 -4.02
CA GLN A 64 -2.69 -2.07 -4.55
C GLN A 64 -3.67 -2.17 -5.72
N ALA A 65 -4.73 -1.35 -5.70
CA ALA A 65 -5.73 -1.29 -6.77
C ALA A 65 -5.42 -0.15 -7.75
N TYR A 66 -5.76 -0.34 -9.01
CA TYR A 66 -5.62 0.63 -10.09
C TYR A 66 -6.92 0.73 -10.88
N LEU A 67 -7.30 1.96 -11.18
CA LEU A 67 -8.33 2.29 -12.16
C LEU A 67 -7.85 1.91 -13.56
N VAL A 68 -8.66 1.15 -14.30
CA VAL A 68 -8.32 0.69 -15.67
C VAL A 68 -9.23 1.34 -16.70
N ASP A 69 -10.51 1.43 -16.37
CA ASP A 69 -11.51 2.07 -17.20
C ASP A 69 -12.00 3.37 -16.57
N ALA A 70 -11.62 4.47 -17.21
CA ALA A 70 -11.96 5.82 -16.81
C ALA A 70 -12.88 6.51 -17.83
N GLU A 71 -13.55 5.76 -18.72
CA GLU A 71 -14.43 6.31 -19.76
C GLU A 71 -15.54 7.19 -19.16
N THR A 72 -16.11 6.77 -18.02
CA THR A 72 -17.18 7.46 -17.30
C THR A 72 -16.68 8.47 -16.27
N SER A 73 -15.36 8.63 -16.13
CA SER A 73 -14.79 9.45 -15.06
C SER A 73 -14.85 10.94 -15.38
N GLU A 74 -15.12 11.73 -14.34
CA GLU A 74 -15.17 13.18 -14.41
C GLU A 74 -14.07 13.80 -13.53
N SER A 75 -13.40 14.84 -14.05
CA SER A 75 -12.39 15.59 -13.31
C SER A 75 -12.97 16.92 -12.83
N HIS A 76 -12.80 17.19 -11.54
CA HIS A 76 -13.24 18.40 -10.85
C HIS A 76 -12.05 19.03 -10.12
N GLU A 77 -12.13 20.33 -9.78
CA GLU A 77 -11.12 20.95 -8.91
C GLU A 77 -11.11 20.33 -7.51
N SER A 78 -12.30 19.98 -7.01
CA SER A 78 -12.50 19.18 -5.82
C SER A 78 -13.88 18.53 -5.85
N LEU A 79 -14.00 17.31 -5.34
CA LEU A 79 -15.30 16.67 -5.21
C LEU A 79 -16.06 17.23 -4.01
N SER A 80 -17.36 17.48 -4.18
CA SER A 80 -18.26 17.76 -3.06
C SER A 80 -18.54 16.50 -2.24
N GLU A 81 -19.07 16.66 -1.02
CA GLU A 81 -19.48 15.52 -0.19
C GLU A 81 -20.56 14.67 -0.88
N GLY A 82 -21.59 15.30 -1.44
CA GLY A 82 -22.66 14.59 -2.15
C GLY A 82 -22.18 13.80 -3.38
N MET A 83 -21.17 14.29 -4.10
CA MET A 83 -20.57 13.54 -5.21
C MET A 83 -19.82 12.30 -4.72
N ARG A 84 -19.08 12.42 -3.61
CA ARG A 84 -18.37 11.27 -3.03
C ARG A 84 -19.34 10.24 -2.47
N ASP A 85 -20.40 10.67 -1.79
CA ASP A 85 -21.42 9.77 -1.28
C ASP A 85 -22.13 9.02 -2.42
N HIS A 86 -22.42 9.73 -3.53
CA HIS A 86 -23.00 9.12 -4.72
C HIS A 86 -22.06 8.08 -5.36
N GLU A 87 -20.75 8.35 -5.47
CA GLU A 87 -19.77 7.34 -5.94
C GLU A 87 -19.78 6.09 -5.04
N LEU A 88 -19.88 6.27 -3.72
CA LEU A 88 -19.91 5.15 -2.78
C LEU A 88 -21.20 4.32 -2.90
N GLU A 89 -22.32 4.93 -3.25
CA GLU A 89 -23.57 4.21 -3.56
C GLU A 89 -23.41 3.37 -4.84
N ILE A 90 -22.89 3.97 -5.92
CA ILE A 90 -22.60 3.26 -7.18
C ILE A 90 -21.67 2.07 -6.93
N MET A 91 -20.60 2.29 -6.17
CA MET A 91 -19.64 1.25 -5.81
C MET A 91 -20.30 0.09 -5.06
N GLU A 92 -21.14 0.37 -4.06
CA GLU A 92 -21.81 -0.66 -3.28
C GLU A 92 -22.73 -1.53 -4.14
N GLU A 93 -23.50 -0.93 -5.03
CA GLU A 93 -24.38 -1.64 -5.97
C GLU A 93 -23.57 -2.51 -6.94
N ASN A 94 -22.57 -1.91 -7.60
CA ASN A 94 -21.74 -2.58 -8.60
C ASN A 94 -20.94 -3.76 -8.02
N ILE A 95 -20.33 -3.58 -6.84
CA ILE A 95 -19.57 -4.64 -6.17
C ILE A 95 -20.50 -5.77 -5.71
N SER A 96 -21.65 -5.43 -5.12
CA SER A 96 -22.63 -6.45 -4.70
C SER A 96 -23.14 -7.26 -5.89
N GLY A 97 -23.45 -6.61 -7.02
CA GLY A 97 -23.85 -7.28 -8.25
C GLY A 97 -22.77 -8.23 -8.78
N SER A 98 -21.52 -7.72 -8.88
CA SER A 98 -20.37 -8.53 -9.34
C SER A 98 -20.13 -9.76 -8.48
N LEU A 99 -20.26 -9.63 -7.16
CA LEU A 99 -20.07 -10.73 -6.21
C LEU A 99 -21.27 -11.70 -6.22
N ALA A 100 -22.50 -11.21 -6.42
CA ALA A 100 -23.67 -12.06 -6.58
C ALA A 100 -23.56 -12.96 -7.83
N ASP A 101 -23.02 -12.43 -8.92
CA ASP A 101 -22.76 -13.22 -10.14
C ASP A 101 -21.72 -14.33 -9.89
N LEU A 102 -20.64 -14.03 -9.15
CA LEU A 102 -19.66 -15.04 -8.77
C LEU A 102 -20.25 -16.11 -7.84
N ALA A 103 -21.08 -15.71 -6.87
CA ALA A 103 -21.78 -16.64 -6.00
C ALA A 103 -22.73 -17.56 -6.78
N ALA A 104 -23.47 -17.01 -7.75
CA ALA A 104 -24.37 -17.79 -8.62
C ALA A 104 -23.60 -18.77 -9.52
N ALA A 105 -22.37 -18.42 -9.91
CA ALA A 105 -21.46 -19.30 -10.66
C ALA A 105 -20.79 -20.38 -9.80
N GLY A 106 -20.95 -20.34 -8.47
CA GLY A 106 -20.26 -21.26 -7.54
C GLY A 106 -18.77 -20.94 -7.36
N GLU A 107 -18.35 -19.73 -7.70
CA GLU A 107 -16.97 -19.25 -7.58
C GLU A 107 -16.67 -18.61 -6.22
N LEU A 108 -17.66 -18.53 -5.32
CA LEU A 108 -17.51 -18.03 -3.95
C LEU A 108 -17.93 -19.08 -2.92
N PRO A 109 -17.31 -19.06 -1.72
CA PRO A 109 -17.81 -19.80 -0.56
C PRO A 109 -19.27 -19.45 -0.25
N ALA A 110 -20.03 -20.43 0.24
CA ALA A 110 -21.45 -20.26 0.51
C ALA A 110 -21.76 -19.21 1.60
N ASP A 111 -20.80 -18.95 2.50
CA ASP A 111 -20.87 -17.98 3.58
C ASP A 111 -20.20 -16.64 3.22
N PHE A 112 -19.79 -16.45 1.96
CA PHE A 112 -19.18 -15.20 1.53
C PHE A 112 -20.19 -14.03 1.66
N PRO A 113 -19.83 -12.93 2.34
CA PRO A 113 -20.75 -11.82 2.61
C PRO A 113 -20.82 -10.86 1.40
N VAL A 114 -21.59 -11.28 0.39
CA VAL A 114 -21.76 -10.59 -0.89
C VAL A 114 -22.24 -9.14 -0.69
N PHE A 115 -23.28 -8.93 0.12
CA PHE A 115 -23.95 -7.63 0.25
C PHE A 115 -23.28 -6.71 1.28
N GLU A 116 -22.52 -7.27 2.23
CA GLU A 116 -21.80 -6.49 3.24
C GLU A 116 -20.41 -6.03 2.76
N THR A 117 -19.92 -6.61 1.65
CA THR A 117 -18.59 -6.29 1.12
C THR A 117 -18.48 -4.84 0.65
N GLY A 118 -19.47 -4.31 -0.08
CA GLY A 118 -19.50 -2.90 -0.48
C GLY A 118 -19.51 -1.95 0.73
N ALA A 119 -20.39 -2.21 1.69
CA ALA A 119 -20.49 -1.42 2.93
C ALA A 119 -19.17 -1.43 3.73
N SER A 120 -18.45 -2.55 3.74
CA SER A 120 -17.13 -2.68 4.38
C SER A 120 -16.07 -1.81 3.69
N ILE A 121 -16.14 -1.66 2.35
CA ILE A 121 -15.27 -0.75 1.59
C ILE A 121 -15.62 0.69 1.93
N ARG A 122 -16.91 1.06 1.95
CA ARG A 122 -17.38 2.39 2.36
C ARG A 122 -16.86 2.75 3.76
N GLU A 123 -16.95 1.85 4.73
CA GLU A 123 -16.47 2.12 6.09
C GLU A 123 -14.95 2.41 6.12
N ARG A 124 -14.15 1.61 5.42
CA ARG A 124 -12.70 1.83 5.29
C ARG A 124 -12.39 3.15 4.60
N TYR A 125 -13.10 3.44 3.51
CA TYR A 125 -13.00 4.70 2.79
C TYR A 125 -13.28 5.89 3.72
N LEU A 126 -14.40 5.88 4.44
CA LEU A 126 -14.79 6.97 5.34
C LEU A 126 -13.78 7.15 6.47
N ARG A 127 -13.28 6.06 7.07
CA ARG A 127 -12.22 6.11 8.09
C ARG A 127 -10.97 6.79 7.54
N LEU A 128 -10.51 6.38 6.37
CA LEU A 128 -9.30 6.92 5.74
C LEU A 128 -9.51 8.39 5.32
N TRP A 129 -10.64 8.72 4.71
CA TRP A 129 -10.99 10.08 4.29
C TRP A 129 -11.05 11.05 5.47
N ASN A 130 -11.69 10.64 6.56
CA ASN A 130 -11.76 11.42 7.80
C ASN A 130 -10.38 11.57 8.44
N GLU A 131 -9.61 10.49 8.47
CA GLU A 131 -8.24 10.51 8.98
C GLU A 131 -7.36 11.48 8.19
N ILE A 132 -7.56 11.68 6.89
CA ILE A 132 -6.78 12.66 6.10
C ILE A 132 -7.28 14.09 6.34
N ASN A 133 -8.60 14.30 6.33
CA ASN A 133 -9.21 15.62 6.31
C ASN A 133 -9.45 16.26 7.68
N GLN A 134 -9.11 15.57 8.78
CA GLN A 134 -9.28 16.06 10.13
C GLN A 134 -8.50 17.37 10.38
N ALA A 135 -9.20 18.36 10.95
CA ALA A 135 -8.60 19.55 11.52
C ALA A 135 -8.49 19.38 13.05
N GLU A 136 -7.35 19.79 13.61
CA GLU A 136 -7.08 19.67 15.05
C GLU A 136 -6.89 21.04 15.69
N LYS A 137 -7.35 21.19 16.93
CA LYS A 137 -7.09 22.36 17.77
C LYS A 137 -6.01 22.02 18.79
N ILE A 138 -5.01 22.88 18.88
CA ILE A 138 -3.86 22.73 19.78
C ILE A 138 -3.62 24.03 20.54
N ALA A 139 -3.08 23.94 21.74
CA ALA A 139 -2.55 25.11 22.42
C ALA A 139 -1.28 25.62 21.71
N ALA A 140 -0.94 26.90 21.88
CA ALA A 140 0.20 27.51 21.19
C ALA A 140 1.57 26.86 21.53
N ASP A 141 1.69 26.21 22.69
CA ASP A 141 2.86 25.47 23.16
C ASP A 141 2.90 24.00 22.66
N GLN A 142 1.80 23.49 22.08
CA GLN A 142 1.67 22.12 21.61
C GLN A 142 2.02 21.92 20.12
N LYS A 143 2.92 22.74 19.57
CA LYS A 143 3.33 22.66 18.15
C LYS A 143 3.89 21.29 17.73
N TYR A 144 4.38 20.49 18.69
CA TYR A 144 4.85 19.12 18.43
C TYR A 144 3.75 18.22 17.83
N ARG A 145 2.47 18.48 18.14
CA ARG A 145 1.33 17.72 17.61
C ARG A 145 1.19 17.82 16.09
N ILE A 146 1.66 18.91 15.49
CA ILE A 146 1.73 19.06 14.03
C ILE A 146 2.69 18.01 13.45
N GLN A 147 3.85 17.82 14.08
CA GLN A 147 4.83 16.83 13.65
C GLN A 147 4.34 15.39 13.87
N GLU A 148 3.65 15.12 14.97
CA GLU A 148 2.99 13.82 15.19
C GLU A 148 1.96 13.53 14.10
N ARG A 149 1.15 14.53 13.72
CA ARG A 149 0.17 14.40 12.66
C ARG A 149 0.81 14.13 11.29
N ILE A 150 1.87 14.86 10.94
CA ILE A 150 2.65 14.60 9.71
C ILE A 150 3.19 13.17 9.71
N ARG A 151 3.79 12.71 10.82
CA ARG A 151 4.30 11.34 10.93
C ARG A 151 3.21 10.29 10.77
N LYS A 152 2.02 10.53 11.34
CA LYS A 152 0.86 9.64 11.20
C LYS A 152 0.41 9.54 9.74
N LEU A 153 0.32 10.67 9.03
CA LEU A 153 -0.03 10.70 7.60
C LEU A 153 1.04 10.01 6.74
N ASN A 154 2.31 10.30 6.99
CA ASN A 154 3.42 9.63 6.29
C ASN A 154 3.39 8.11 6.53
N ALA A 155 3.09 7.65 7.75
CA ALA A 155 2.97 6.22 8.05
C ALA A 155 1.83 5.53 7.29
N LEU A 156 0.78 6.28 6.92
CA LEU A 156 -0.29 5.83 6.03
C LEU A 156 0.06 5.94 4.53
N GLY A 157 1.22 6.51 4.22
CA GLY A 157 1.77 6.68 2.87
C GLY A 157 1.49 8.03 2.22
N PHE A 158 0.87 8.98 2.94
CA PHE A 158 0.52 10.29 2.37
C PHE A 158 1.70 11.25 2.35
N SER A 159 1.90 11.91 1.21
CA SER A 159 2.86 13.01 1.06
C SER A 159 2.21 14.31 1.55
N VAL A 160 2.86 15.01 2.47
CA VAL A 160 2.40 16.30 3.00
C VAL A 160 2.92 17.45 2.15
N ASP A 161 2.03 18.35 1.74
CA ASP A 161 2.35 19.55 0.96
C ASP A 161 2.47 20.79 1.86
N GLU A 162 1.39 21.10 2.58
CA GLU A 162 1.27 22.31 3.38
C GLU A 162 0.62 22.05 4.74
N VAL A 163 0.99 22.85 5.74
CA VAL A 163 0.28 22.92 7.02
C VAL A 163 -0.39 24.28 7.15
N LEU A 164 -1.72 24.28 7.11
CA LEU A 164 -2.53 25.47 7.32
C LEU A 164 -2.72 25.71 8.82
N LEU A 165 -2.37 26.90 9.29
CA LEU A 165 -2.52 27.31 10.68
C LEU A 165 -3.43 28.52 10.79
N ARG A 166 -4.44 28.45 11.65
CA ARG A 166 -5.38 29.54 11.94
C ARG A 166 -5.51 29.76 13.45
N PRO A 167 -5.41 31.00 13.95
CA PRO A 167 -5.73 31.28 15.34
C PRO A 167 -7.23 31.06 15.59
N VAL A 168 -7.56 30.52 16.76
CA VAL A 168 -8.94 30.37 17.23
C VAL A 168 -9.29 31.57 18.12
N ASP A 169 -10.55 32.02 18.08
CA ASP A 169 -11.05 33.12 18.89
C ASP A 169 -10.67 32.95 20.36
N GLY A 170 -9.94 33.93 20.91
CA GLY A 170 -9.36 33.87 22.26
C GLY A 170 -7.83 33.75 22.32
N GLY A 171 -7.14 33.53 21.18
CA GLY A 171 -5.68 33.72 21.04
C GLY A 171 -4.77 32.61 21.60
N ASP A 172 -5.25 31.81 22.56
CA ASP A 172 -4.45 30.76 23.21
C ASP A 172 -4.45 29.42 22.46
N GLN A 173 -5.26 29.29 21.39
CA GLN A 173 -5.38 28.09 20.59
C GLN A 173 -5.14 28.34 19.11
N LEU A 174 -4.52 27.36 18.46
CA LEU A 174 -4.30 27.27 17.02
C LEU A 174 -5.11 26.09 16.49
N GLN A 175 -5.88 26.32 15.43
CA GLN A 175 -6.43 25.25 14.61
C GLN A 175 -5.47 25.00 13.45
N PHE A 176 -5.14 23.73 13.22
CA PHE A 176 -4.31 23.34 12.08
C PHE A 176 -4.97 22.25 11.25
N ARG A 177 -4.62 22.24 9.96
CA ARG A 177 -4.96 21.18 9.02
C ARG A 177 -3.74 20.90 8.16
N VAL A 178 -3.45 19.61 7.95
CA VAL A 178 -2.38 19.18 7.06
C VAL A 178 -3.00 18.86 5.69
N MET A 179 -2.46 19.47 4.65
CA MET A 179 -2.82 19.23 3.26
C MET A 179 -1.86 18.18 2.70
N VAL A 180 -2.41 17.12 2.11
CA VAL A 180 -1.63 16.06 1.45
C VAL A 180 -1.68 16.25 -0.07
N THR A 181 -0.82 15.60 -0.85
CA THR A 181 -0.86 15.63 -2.33
C THR A 181 -1.29 14.31 -2.93
N ASP A 182 -0.69 13.22 -2.44
CA ASP A 182 -0.78 11.88 -2.98
C ASP A 182 -0.51 10.87 -1.86
N ARG A 183 -0.59 9.58 -2.20
CA ARG A 183 -0.27 8.48 -1.30
C ARG A 183 0.99 7.72 -1.74
N HIS A 184 2.05 8.46 -2.06
CA HIS A 184 3.31 7.92 -2.59
C HIS A 184 4.53 8.36 -1.76
N PHE A 185 4.35 8.66 -0.47
CA PHE A 185 5.41 9.18 0.39
C PHE A 185 6.65 8.27 0.41
N HIS A 186 6.47 6.98 0.69
CA HIS A 186 7.60 6.06 0.77
C HIS A 186 8.17 5.76 -0.62
N ARG A 187 7.33 5.72 -1.67
CA ARG A 187 7.80 5.57 -3.06
C ARG A 187 8.74 6.70 -3.46
N HIS A 188 8.32 7.96 -3.26
CA HIS A 188 9.13 9.14 -3.57
C HIS A 188 10.43 9.14 -2.77
N LEU A 189 10.37 8.79 -1.49
CA LEU A 189 11.55 8.71 -0.63
C LEU A 189 12.53 7.63 -1.12
N LEU A 190 12.04 6.41 -1.39
CA LEU A 190 12.87 5.30 -1.87
C LEU A 190 13.50 5.63 -3.21
N GLN A 191 12.71 6.17 -4.14
CA GLN A 191 13.18 6.56 -5.47
C GLN A 191 14.25 7.64 -5.36
N GLY A 192 14.06 8.66 -4.51
CA GLY A 192 15.07 9.69 -4.27
C GLY A 192 16.37 9.16 -3.64
N LEU A 193 16.29 8.10 -2.84
CA LEU A 193 17.45 7.49 -2.19
C LEU A 193 18.20 6.49 -3.07
N THR A 194 17.50 5.77 -3.95
CA THR A 194 18.02 4.55 -4.61
C THR A 194 17.75 4.47 -6.11
N GLY A 195 16.78 5.24 -6.62
CA GLY A 195 16.27 5.13 -7.99
C GLY A 195 15.34 3.93 -8.23
N LEU A 196 15.03 3.12 -7.20
CA LEU A 196 14.10 2.01 -7.33
C LEU A 196 12.65 2.49 -7.45
N GLU A 197 11.90 1.90 -8.38
CA GLU A 197 10.46 2.09 -8.51
C GLU A 197 9.75 0.91 -7.85
N ALA A 198 9.09 1.16 -6.72
CA ALA A 198 8.33 0.18 -5.95
C ALA A 198 6.88 0.65 -5.77
N GLU A 199 6.01 -0.23 -5.28
CA GLU A 199 4.73 0.17 -4.70
C GLU A 199 4.90 0.69 -3.26
N GLU A 200 3.85 1.27 -2.68
CA GLU A 200 3.97 2.05 -1.43
C GLU A 200 4.36 1.19 -0.22
N GLN A 201 3.79 0.01 -0.05
CA GLN A 201 4.12 -0.88 1.07
C GLN A 201 5.48 -1.55 0.88
N GLN A 202 5.80 -1.94 -0.36
CA GLN A 202 7.15 -2.37 -0.75
C GLN A 202 8.16 -1.28 -0.37
N ALA A 203 7.92 -0.04 -0.80
CA ALA A 203 8.81 1.07 -0.51
C ALA A 203 8.97 1.31 0.99
N GLN A 204 7.88 1.27 1.75
CA GLN A 204 7.92 1.38 3.22
C GLN A 204 8.81 0.31 3.85
N ARG A 205 8.69 -0.97 3.43
CA ARG A 205 9.55 -2.06 3.89
C ARG A 205 11.02 -1.82 3.53
N LEU A 206 11.31 -1.40 2.30
CA LEU A 206 12.69 -1.14 1.87
C LEU A 206 13.32 0.05 2.59
N ILE A 207 12.54 1.10 2.89
CA ILE A 207 13.00 2.20 3.72
C ILE A 207 13.41 1.71 5.11
N ASN A 208 12.68 0.76 5.70
CA ASN A 208 13.06 0.19 6.99
C ASN A 208 14.41 -0.56 6.93
N GLU A 209 14.68 -1.32 5.87
CA GLU A 209 16.00 -1.96 5.66
C GLU A 209 17.13 -0.93 5.51
N ILE A 210 16.87 0.19 4.83
CA ILE A 210 17.83 1.28 4.70
C ILE A 210 18.08 1.95 6.06
N GLN A 211 17.05 2.08 6.90
CA GLN A 211 17.18 2.60 8.26
C GLN A 211 18.02 1.68 9.14
N GLU A 212 17.83 0.37 9.05
CA GLU A 212 18.65 -0.63 9.73
C GLU A 212 20.12 -0.54 9.29
N THR A 213 20.36 -0.46 7.97
CA THR A 213 21.69 -0.26 7.40
C THR A 213 22.35 1.03 7.92
N ARG A 214 21.57 2.12 8.00
CA ARG A 214 22.03 3.40 8.55
C ARG A 214 22.46 3.27 10.01
N ALA A 215 21.71 2.52 10.81
CA ALA A 215 22.03 2.29 12.22
C ALA A 215 23.37 1.53 12.37
N GLY A 216 23.55 0.44 11.61
CA GLY A 216 24.79 -0.35 11.62
C GLY A 216 26.02 0.45 11.14
N LEU A 217 25.88 1.24 10.07
CA LEU A 217 26.95 2.12 9.59
C LEU A 217 27.31 3.19 10.61
N SER A 218 26.30 3.80 11.25
CA SER A 218 26.54 4.87 12.22
C SER A 218 27.24 4.35 13.47
N GLN A 219 26.90 3.14 13.92
CA GLN A 219 27.58 2.46 15.01
C GLN A 219 29.04 2.15 14.66
N THR A 220 29.28 1.57 13.49
CA THR A 220 30.62 1.13 13.06
C THR A 220 31.56 2.32 12.83
N GLN A 221 31.05 3.41 12.25
CA GLN A 221 31.84 4.61 11.96
C GLN A 221 31.90 5.61 13.13
N ASN A 222 31.20 5.32 14.23
CA ASN A 222 31.05 6.20 15.39
C ASN A 222 30.64 7.64 15.02
N ARG A 223 29.75 7.79 14.04
CA ARG A 223 29.21 9.07 13.55
C ARG A 223 27.86 8.88 12.88
N SER A 224 27.05 9.95 12.82
CA SER A 224 25.78 9.91 12.09
C SER A 224 26.01 9.70 10.59
N THR A 225 25.32 8.72 10.00
CA THR A 225 25.34 8.45 8.57
C THR A 225 24.10 9.04 7.89
N PRO A 226 24.24 9.87 6.83
CA PRO A 226 23.09 10.34 6.06
C PRO A 226 22.28 9.19 5.46
N LEU A 227 20.95 9.36 5.38
CA LEU A 227 20.07 8.31 4.87
C LEU A 227 20.36 7.96 3.40
N SER A 228 20.76 8.94 2.58
CA SER A 228 21.17 8.72 1.19
C SER A 228 22.40 7.82 1.05
N VAL A 229 23.38 7.98 1.93
CA VAL A 229 24.58 7.12 1.95
C VAL A 229 24.19 5.69 2.34
N ALA A 230 23.36 5.53 3.38
CA ALA A 230 22.85 4.22 3.77
C ALA A 230 22.02 3.57 2.65
N GLY A 231 21.20 4.34 1.94
CA GLY A 231 20.40 3.87 0.82
C GLY A 231 21.24 3.33 -0.33
N GLN A 232 22.28 4.06 -0.74
CA GLN A 232 23.20 3.62 -1.78
C GLN A 232 24.02 2.38 -1.37
N GLN A 233 24.49 2.35 -0.11
CA GLN A 233 25.21 1.19 0.42
C GLN A 233 24.32 -0.05 0.44
N TRP A 234 23.11 0.06 1.01
CA TRP A 234 22.13 -1.02 1.04
C TRP A 234 21.78 -1.52 -0.37
N LEU A 235 21.60 -0.59 -1.32
CA LEU A 235 21.29 -0.92 -2.71
C LEU A 235 22.41 -1.76 -3.35
N SER A 236 23.66 -1.34 -3.16
CA SER A 236 24.85 -1.99 -3.74
C SER A 236 25.14 -3.33 -3.10
N ASP A 237 25.13 -3.39 -1.77
CA ASP A 237 25.75 -4.49 -1.03
C ASP A 237 24.73 -5.55 -0.59
N THR A 238 23.47 -5.17 -0.45
CA THR A 238 22.40 -6.04 0.04
C THR A 238 21.37 -6.32 -1.06
N TYR A 239 20.69 -5.28 -1.55
CA TYR A 239 19.56 -5.45 -2.46
C TYR A 239 19.98 -6.09 -3.80
N ARG A 240 20.93 -5.48 -4.53
CA ARG A 240 21.32 -5.97 -5.87
C ARG A 240 21.83 -7.42 -5.85
N PRO A 241 22.74 -7.83 -4.94
CA PRO A 241 23.22 -9.20 -4.90
C PRO A 241 22.15 -10.23 -4.55
N LEU A 242 21.22 -9.89 -3.64
CA LEU A 242 20.13 -10.79 -3.25
C LEU A 242 19.07 -10.90 -4.35
N VAL A 243 18.71 -9.78 -4.97
CA VAL A 243 17.72 -9.79 -6.06
C VAL A 243 18.25 -10.51 -7.29
N GLN A 244 19.55 -10.39 -7.61
CA GLN A 244 20.13 -11.19 -8.69
C GLN A 244 19.94 -12.69 -8.45
N GLN A 245 20.23 -13.17 -7.23
CA GLN A 245 20.04 -14.58 -6.88
C GLN A 245 18.56 -14.99 -6.90
N LEU A 246 17.65 -14.10 -6.50
CA LEU A 246 16.21 -14.34 -6.62
C LEU A 246 15.79 -14.43 -8.10
N GLN A 247 16.29 -13.55 -8.96
CA GLN A 247 15.98 -13.56 -10.39
C GLN A 247 16.55 -14.77 -11.14
N ASP A 248 17.67 -15.30 -10.68
CA ASP A 248 18.24 -16.54 -11.22
C ASP A 248 17.37 -17.77 -10.85
N ALA A 249 16.46 -17.63 -9.88
CA ALA A 249 15.45 -18.62 -9.57
C ALA A 249 14.16 -18.41 -10.40
N GLU A 250 13.37 -19.46 -10.58
CA GLU A 250 12.08 -19.39 -11.27
C GLU A 250 11.03 -18.71 -10.37
N ILE A 251 11.03 -17.37 -10.31
CA ILE A 251 10.12 -16.59 -9.44
C ILE A 251 8.69 -16.46 -9.98
N GLY A 252 8.34 -17.16 -11.06
CA GLY A 252 7.00 -17.17 -11.64
C GLY A 252 6.50 -15.78 -12.04
N SER A 253 5.27 -15.45 -11.63
CA SER A 253 4.61 -14.17 -11.93
C SER A 253 4.88 -13.08 -10.89
N TYR A 254 5.83 -13.28 -9.97
CA TYR A 254 6.19 -12.26 -8.99
C TYR A 254 7.15 -11.23 -9.59
N SER A 255 6.98 -9.97 -9.20
CA SER A 255 8.01 -8.96 -9.49
C SER A 255 9.24 -9.17 -8.59
N PRO A 256 10.45 -8.75 -9.02
CA PRO A 256 11.67 -8.87 -8.21
C PRO A 256 11.58 -8.20 -6.83
N LEU A 257 10.87 -7.07 -6.76
CA LEU A 257 10.64 -6.35 -5.50
C LEU A 257 9.67 -7.08 -4.58
N GLU A 258 8.60 -7.65 -5.14
CA GLU A 258 7.63 -8.41 -4.35
C GLU A 258 8.28 -9.65 -3.76
N ILE A 259 9.06 -10.40 -4.55
CA ILE A 259 9.70 -11.61 -4.05
C ILE A 259 10.80 -11.29 -3.04
N TYR A 260 11.51 -10.17 -3.20
CA TYR A 260 12.44 -9.68 -2.19
C TYR A 260 11.71 -9.31 -0.89
N CYS A 261 10.56 -8.64 -0.96
CA CYS A 261 9.75 -8.34 0.22
C CYS A 261 9.27 -9.61 0.93
N LEU A 262 8.82 -10.63 0.19
CA LEU A 262 8.43 -11.92 0.77
C LEU A 262 9.62 -12.62 1.46
N MET A 263 10.82 -12.54 0.88
CA MET A 263 12.04 -13.05 1.51
C MET A 263 12.36 -12.31 2.82
N LEU A 264 12.20 -10.98 2.87
CA LEU A 264 12.40 -10.21 4.10
C LEU A 264 11.39 -10.58 5.19
N GLU A 265 10.14 -10.89 4.83
CA GLU A 265 9.17 -11.39 5.79
C GLU A 265 9.59 -12.74 6.38
N HIS A 266 10.08 -13.63 5.51
CA HIS A 266 10.61 -14.92 5.95
C HIS A 266 11.83 -14.76 6.85
N LYS A 267 12.75 -13.83 6.52
CA LYS A 267 13.88 -13.46 7.39
C LYS A 267 13.36 -13.08 8.78
N TRP A 268 12.32 -12.24 8.86
CA TRP A 268 11.75 -11.83 10.14
C TRP A 268 11.21 -13.01 10.95
N TYR A 269 10.40 -13.91 10.34
CA TYR A 269 9.91 -15.11 11.02
C TYR A 269 11.05 -16.02 11.51
N LEU A 270 12.08 -16.23 10.70
CA LEU A 270 13.25 -17.01 11.09
C LEU A 270 14.02 -16.37 12.25
N SER A 271 14.19 -15.05 12.22
CA SER A 271 14.87 -14.29 13.27
C SER A 271 14.09 -14.30 14.58
N GLU A 272 12.76 -14.19 14.52
CA GLU A 272 11.89 -14.29 15.68
C GLU A 272 11.98 -15.68 16.32
N ALA A 273 11.85 -16.74 15.51
CA ALA A 273 11.96 -18.12 15.98
C ALA A 273 13.34 -18.44 16.57
N ALA A 274 14.41 -17.83 16.03
CA ALA A 274 15.78 -17.98 16.53
C ALA A 274 16.12 -17.04 17.69
N GLN A 275 15.24 -16.08 18.02
CA GLN A 275 15.49 -14.97 18.95
C GLN A 275 16.77 -14.15 18.66
N GLN A 276 17.20 -14.12 17.40
CA GLN A 276 18.39 -13.39 16.93
C GLN A 276 18.29 -13.16 15.42
N ASP A 277 18.95 -12.14 14.90
CA ASP A 277 18.98 -11.91 13.45
C ASP A 277 19.71 -13.04 12.72
N VAL A 278 19.03 -13.73 11.80
CA VAL A 278 19.61 -14.81 11.00
C VAL A 278 20.42 -14.30 9.81
N GLY A 279 20.26 -13.03 9.44
CA GLY A 279 20.91 -12.41 8.28
C GLY A 279 20.29 -12.82 6.94
N HIS A 280 20.51 -11.98 5.91
CA HIS A 280 19.85 -12.12 4.61
C HIS A 280 20.21 -13.39 3.85
N HIS A 281 21.47 -13.85 3.88
CA HIS A 281 21.88 -15.01 3.08
C HIS A 281 21.22 -16.30 3.57
N LYS A 282 21.20 -16.53 4.89
CA LYS A 282 20.53 -17.69 5.48
C LYS A 282 19.02 -17.65 5.24
N ALA A 283 18.43 -16.46 5.32
CA ALA A 283 17.02 -16.28 5.00
C ALA A 283 16.71 -16.58 3.53
N LEU A 284 17.57 -16.13 2.59
CA LEU A 284 17.41 -16.40 1.16
C LEU A 284 17.47 -17.91 0.86
N GLU A 285 18.47 -18.62 1.39
CA GLU A 285 18.58 -20.08 1.20
C GLU A 285 17.34 -20.82 1.70
N SER A 286 16.87 -20.47 2.90
CA SER A 286 15.66 -21.06 3.47
C SER A 286 14.41 -20.69 2.68
N PHE A 287 14.30 -19.44 2.22
CA PHE A 287 13.18 -18.95 1.43
C PHE A 287 13.06 -19.70 0.10
N LEU A 288 14.17 -19.83 -0.64
CA LEU A 288 14.22 -20.55 -1.91
C LEU A 288 13.88 -22.04 -1.74
N ALA A 289 14.30 -22.66 -0.64
CA ALA A 289 14.08 -24.07 -0.40
C ALA A 289 12.66 -24.40 0.10
N GLN A 290 12.03 -23.53 0.89
CA GLN A 290 10.81 -23.87 1.64
C GLN A 290 9.60 -23.03 1.24
N VAL A 291 9.78 -21.72 1.03
CA VAL A 291 8.66 -20.77 0.87
C VAL A 291 8.33 -20.53 -0.60
N LEU A 292 9.35 -20.27 -1.42
CA LEU A 292 9.16 -19.99 -2.84
C LEU A 292 8.40 -21.11 -3.56
N PRO A 293 8.74 -22.41 -3.41
CA PRO A 293 8.01 -23.48 -4.11
C PRO A 293 6.54 -23.55 -3.72
N GLN A 294 6.23 -23.33 -2.43
CA GLN A 294 4.85 -23.33 -1.93
C GLN A 294 4.07 -22.17 -2.53
N ARG A 295 4.65 -20.96 -2.55
CA ARG A 295 4.02 -19.78 -3.17
C ARG A 295 3.76 -19.98 -4.66
N LEU A 296 4.70 -20.58 -5.39
CA LEU A 296 4.53 -20.84 -6.82
C LEU A 296 3.45 -21.90 -7.09
N SER A 297 3.36 -22.94 -6.26
CA SER A 297 2.27 -23.93 -6.39
C SER A 297 0.88 -23.32 -6.17
N GLN A 298 0.75 -22.35 -5.24
CA GLN A 298 -0.52 -21.66 -4.98
C GLN A 298 -0.96 -20.70 -6.10
N VAL A 299 -0.05 -20.28 -6.97
CA VAL A 299 -0.33 -19.38 -8.10
C VAL A 299 -0.60 -20.16 -9.40
N SER A 300 -0.23 -21.45 -9.44
CA SER A 300 -0.25 -22.28 -10.64
C SER A 300 -1.50 -23.17 -10.79
N ASP A 301 -2.39 -23.22 -9.81
CA ASP A 301 -3.67 -23.91 -9.94
C ASP A 301 -4.75 -22.95 -10.49
N PRO A 302 -5.25 -23.20 -11.73
CA PRO A 302 -6.33 -22.43 -12.34
C PRO A 302 -7.71 -22.72 -11.75
#